data_AF-A0A9E0RD49-F1
#
_entry.id   AF-A0A9E0RD49-F1
#
_cell.length_a   1.000
_cell.length_b   1.000
_cell.length_c   1.000
_cell.angle_alpha   90.00
_cell.angle_beta   90.00
_cell.angle_gamma   90.00
#
_symmetry.space_group_name_H-M   'P 1'
#
loop_
_entity.id
_entity.type
_entity.pdbx_description
1 polymer ?
#
loop_
_entity_poly.entity_id
_entity_poly.type
_entity_poly.pdbx_seq_one_letter_code
_entity_poly.pdbx_strand_id
1 'polypeptide(L)'
;MNRVSDRLSAPSVLIFDWHGTLVDTHDAMFSAMEDMLPQLEELGLVDQLLPEEQCRTEDDARLVRYIRIFRRLHPRILAERRVSRTDIFSAIFGDNKKARLIAHQAYNQAYRRYFGQVRPFQPGAYEYLCALRAMGIRLAVATNRNREFLDKELKTVDEGRWQNLFEATVCADDVTEYKPDPQVISRVLERLDLLADARAWYIGDSYVDMLTANRAGVSGIFYNGAQWEADRIRSWFTRRDEPLAVLNSFEELMDLFALIERDEPEKFLHSPAEVRPSPFPPPVRPEPRIEPDWHPAVVRLIRPEVILFDWHATLVDTLDAMYHAVDDMFPDFHKLGLIPRMVAPEDSKTPEDAKLVAYVREFAKLHPKVKADRKISRTDIFEVLFGDDQEAKQIAHKSFNHHYRNHYGTVKAFESKVRAVLEGLRRLNIQVGVITNRDREFFEHELAAVEDTGWVELFDVDVCGDDTPLRKPHPDQLLLAVQKLDYPPDPSVWYVGDSTTDVIAAKRAGMTSVFFNGAQWDLPWLSRIFPGTHKHPDKPDVVVNDFSEFWALVLACEVGPP
;
A
#
# COMPACT_ATOMS: atom_id res chain seq x y z
N MET A 1 19.25 18.03 26.60
CA MET A 1 18.64 17.83 27.92
C MET A 1 17.14 17.87 27.73
N ASN A 2 16.49 16.71 27.86
CA ASN A 2 15.03 16.60 27.82
C ASN A 2 14.45 17.42 28.98
N ARG A 3 13.39 18.17 28.71
CA ARG A 3 12.78 19.10 29.66
C ARG A 3 11.98 18.28 30.66
N VAL A 4 12.47 18.13 31.89
CA VAL A 4 11.70 17.59 33.01
C VAL A 4 10.93 18.76 33.62
N SER A 5 9.62 18.65 33.73
CA SER A 5 8.81 19.68 34.40
C SER A 5 9.08 19.66 35.91
N ASP A 6 9.27 20.84 36.53
CA ASP A 6 9.36 21.01 38.00
C ASP A 6 8.10 20.54 38.77
N ARG A 7 7.10 20.00 38.06
CA ARG A 7 5.82 19.49 38.58
C ARG A 7 5.76 17.97 38.69
N LEU A 8 6.82 17.23 38.34
CA LEU A 8 6.83 15.77 38.49
C LEU A 8 7.02 15.37 39.96
N SER A 9 6.07 14.63 40.51
CA SER A 9 6.17 13.96 41.81
C SER A 9 6.36 12.45 41.64
N ALA A 10 6.93 11.77 42.64
CA ALA A 10 7.07 10.32 42.61
C ALA A 10 5.73 9.59 42.34
N PRO A 11 5.66 8.68 41.35
CA PRO A 11 4.42 8.00 41.03
C PRO A 11 4.12 6.86 42.01
N SER A 12 2.84 6.70 42.32
CA SER A 12 2.31 5.51 43.00
C SER A 12 1.89 4.42 42.01
N VAL A 13 1.59 4.80 40.77
CA VAL A 13 1.22 3.90 39.68
C VAL A 13 1.75 4.42 38.35
N LEU A 14 2.23 3.49 37.53
CA LEU A 14 2.53 3.72 36.12
C LEU A 14 1.54 2.93 35.27
N ILE A 15 0.79 3.66 34.44
CA ILE A 15 -0.16 3.11 33.48
C ILE A 15 0.49 3.25 32.10
N PHE A 16 0.67 2.14 31.39
CA PHE A 16 1.32 2.13 30.09
C PHE A 16 0.30 1.97 28.96
N ASP A 17 0.52 2.65 27.84
CA ASP A 17 0.04 2.12 26.57
C ASP A 17 0.77 0.80 26.25
N TRP A 18 0.12 -0.04 25.46
CA TRP A 18 0.67 -1.33 25.08
C TRP A 18 1.55 -1.25 23.83
N HIS A 19 1.04 -0.71 22.71
CA HIS A 19 1.67 -0.87 21.40
C HIS A 19 2.42 0.40 20.99
N GLY A 20 3.73 0.26 20.71
CA GLY A 20 4.60 1.42 20.46
C GLY A 20 5.28 1.93 21.73
N THR A 21 4.78 1.52 22.89
CA THR A 21 5.37 1.79 24.21
C THR A 21 6.02 0.55 24.84
N LEU A 22 5.25 -0.51 25.08
CA LEU A 22 5.75 -1.73 25.73
C LEU A 22 6.14 -2.82 24.72
N VAL A 23 5.33 -2.99 23.67
CA VAL A 23 5.54 -4.04 22.67
C VAL A 23 5.49 -3.50 21.24
N ASP A 24 6.26 -4.16 20.38
CA ASP A 24 6.20 -3.93 18.95
C ASP A 24 5.26 -4.94 18.28
N THR A 25 4.19 -4.40 17.68
CA THR A 25 3.27 -5.13 16.78
C THR A 25 3.08 -4.42 15.44
N HIS A 26 4.03 -3.59 15.01
CA HIS A 26 3.86 -2.71 13.84
C HIS A 26 3.60 -3.51 12.56
N ASP A 27 4.32 -4.61 12.33
CA ASP A 27 4.15 -5.45 11.14
C ASP A 27 2.72 -5.97 10.98
N ALA A 28 2.18 -6.56 12.05
CA ALA A 28 0.82 -7.06 12.07
C ALA A 28 -0.20 -5.92 11.92
N MET A 29 0.08 -4.76 12.51
CA MET A 29 -0.78 -3.59 12.41
C MET A 29 -0.87 -3.06 10.98
N PHE A 30 0.28 -2.86 10.31
CA PHE A 30 0.32 -2.38 8.92
C PHE A 30 -0.29 -3.40 7.95
N SER A 31 -0.03 -4.69 8.14
CA SER A 31 -0.63 -5.74 7.31
C SER A 31 -2.16 -5.79 7.46
N ALA A 32 -2.66 -5.68 8.69
CA ALA A 32 -4.09 -5.60 8.94
C ALA A 32 -4.74 -4.33 8.38
N MET A 33 -4.00 -3.21 8.35
CA MET A 33 -4.46 -1.96 7.72
C MET A 33 -4.57 -2.11 6.20
N GLU A 34 -3.57 -2.69 5.54
CA GLU A 34 -3.60 -2.94 4.09
C GLU A 34 -4.74 -3.91 3.70
N ASP A 35 -5.09 -4.86 4.57
CA ASP A 35 -6.28 -5.72 4.39
C ASP A 35 -7.60 -4.99 4.60
N MET A 36 -7.65 -4.04 5.52
CA MET A 36 -8.88 -3.38 5.95
C MET A 36 -9.26 -2.21 5.05
N LEU A 37 -8.30 -1.38 4.65
CA LEU A 37 -8.57 -0.16 3.90
C LEU A 37 -9.31 -0.37 2.56
N PRO A 38 -9.07 -1.45 1.80
CA PRO A 38 -9.88 -1.79 0.62
C PRO A 38 -11.38 -1.96 0.91
N GLN A 39 -11.74 -2.36 2.14
CA GLN A 39 -13.12 -2.60 2.55
C GLN A 39 -13.89 -1.30 2.87
N LEU A 40 -13.23 -0.13 2.89
CA LEU A 40 -13.88 1.13 3.26
C LEU A 40 -15.07 1.47 2.34
N GLU A 41 -15.03 1.10 1.07
CA GLU A 41 -16.12 1.35 0.11
C GLU A 41 -17.37 0.54 0.47
N GLU A 42 -17.21 -0.77 0.68
CA GLU A 42 -18.30 -1.67 1.09
C GLU A 42 -18.88 -1.31 2.46
N LEU A 43 -18.05 -0.78 3.36
CA LEU A 43 -18.45 -0.32 4.68
C LEU A 43 -19.09 1.08 4.69
N GLY A 44 -19.18 1.75 3.54
CA GLY A 44 -19.72 3.12 3.43
C GLY A 44 -18.88 4.17 4.18
N LEU A 45 -17.59 3.91 4.37
CA LEU A 45 -16.68 4.77 5.14
C LEU A 45 -15.94 5.79 4.27
N VAL A 46 -15.93 5.63 2.95
CA VAL A 46 -15.27 6.56 2.02
C VAL A 46 -15.82 7.98 2.15
N ASP A 47 -17.14 8.11 2.17
CA ASP A 47 -17.82 9.40 2.31
C ASP A 47 -17.71 9.98 3.73
N GLN A 48 -17.26 9.17 4.69
CA GLN A 48 -17.05 9.55 6.09
C GLN A 48 -15.59 9.94 6.37
N LEU A 49 -14.68 9.78 5.41
CA LEU A 49 -13.32 10.28 5.52
C LEU A 49 -13.35 11.81 5.65
N LEU A 50 -12.45 12.35 6.46
CA LEU A 50 -12.37 13.78 6.74
C LEU A 50 -12.06 14.58 5.45
N PRO A 51 -12.65 15.77 5.23
CA PRO A 51 -12.20 16.66 4.16
C PRO A 51 -10.75 17.12 4.38
N GLU A 52 -9.98 17.32 3.31
CA GLU A 52 -8.57 17.74 3.40
C GLU A 52 -8.41 19.06 4.18
N GLU A 53 -9.34 20.00 4.00
CA GLU A 53 -9.35 21.31 4.71
C GLU A 53 -9.58 21.20 6.22
N GLN A 54 -10.14 20.07 6.68
CA GLN A 54 -10.41 19.81 8.10
C GLN A 54 -9.33 18.97 8.76
N CYS A 55 -8.32 18.54 8.01
CA CYS A 55 -7.19 17.78 8.54
C CYS A 55 -6.29 18.66 9.41
N ARG A 56 -5.72 18.07 10.47
CA ARG A 56 -4.89 18.80 11.44
C ARG A 56 -3.55 19.24 10.87
N THR A 57 -2.98 18.45 9.96
CA THR A 57 -1.69 18.71 9.33
C THR A 57 -1.73 18.44 7.83
N GLU A 58 -0.77 18.98 7.07
CA GLU A 58 -0.63 18.65 5.64
C GLU A 58 -0.38 17.15 5.41
N ASP A 59 0.36 16.50 6.31
CA ASP A 59 0.62 15.07 6.21
C ASP A 59 -0.68 14.25 6.45
N ASP A 60 -1.55 14.70 7.37
CA ASP A 60 -2.88 14.09 7.57
C ASP A 60 -3.76 14.29 6.33
N ALA A 61 -3.74 15.48 5.71
CA ALA A 61 -4.48 15.76 4.48
C ALA A 61 -4.00 14.87 3.31
N ARG A 62 -2.67 14.71 3.15
CA ARG A 62 -2.09 13.79 2.16
C ARG A 62 -2.50 12.34 2.43
N LEU A 63 -2.48 11.90 3.69
CA LEU A 63 -2.90 10.56 4.08
C LEU A 63 -4.39 10.32 3.76
N VAL A 64 -5.25 11.26 4.14
CA VAL A 64 -6.69 11.23 3.84
C VAL A 64 -6.92 11.16 2.36
N ARG A 65 -6.29 12.04 1.58
CA ARG A 65 -6.38 12.04 0.12
C ARG A 65 -5.97 10.69 -0.43
N TYR A 66 -4.83 10.18 0.01
CA TYR A 66 -4.30 8.90 -0.45
C TYR A 66 -5.24 7.73 -0.11
N ILE A 67 -5.74 7.63 1.12
CA ILE A 67 -6.69 6.58 1.51
C ILE A 67 -8.04 6.74 0.78
N ARG A 68 -8.51 7.98 0.61
CA ARG A 68 -9.73 8.34 -0.14
C ARG A 68 -9.66 7.90 -1.60
N ILE A 69 -8.46 7.74 -2.10
CA ILE A 69 -8.22 7.50 -3.49
C ILE A 69 -7.80 6.04 -3.73
N PHE A 70 -6.74 5.58 -3.08
CA PHE A 70 -6.09 4.29 -3.30
C PHE A 70 -6.57 3.19 -2.34
N ARG A 71 -7.31 3.54 -1.27
CA ARG A 71 -7.71 2.58 -0.22
C ARG A 71 -6.52 1.80 0.37
N ARG A 72 -5.36 2.43 0.45
CA ARG A 72 -4.11 1.88 1.00
C ARG A 72 -3.43 2.91 1.88
N LEU A 73 -2.51 2.49 2.72
CA LEU A 73 -1.69 3.43 3.48
C LEU A 73 -0.72 4.16 2.57
N HIS A 74 -0.53 5.43 2.85
CA HIS A 74 0.47 6.22 2.14
C HIS A 74 1.86 5.57 2.30
N PRO A 75 2.60 5.29 1.23
CA PRO A 75 3.86 4.56 1.29
C PRO A 75 4.94 5.18 2.17
N ARG A 76 4.96 6.51 2.35
CA ARG A 76 5.78 7.13 3.41
C ARG A 76 5.48 6.59 4.81
N ILE A 77 4.22 6.29 5.14
CA ILE A 77 3.83 5.69 6.42
C ILE A 77 4.29 4.23 6.49
N LEU A 78 4.13 3.47 5.39
CA LEU A 78 4.63 2.09 5.30
C LEU A 78 6.16 2.01 5.34
N ALA A 79 6.84 3.04 4.83
CA ALA A 79 8.27 3.24 4.86
C ALA A 79 8.74 3.55 6.28
N GLU A 80 8.19 4.61 6.86
CA GLU A 80 8.65 5.11 8.16
C GLU A 80 8.26 4.19 9.31
N ARG A 81 7.09 3.54 9.27
CA ARG A 81 6.58 2.62 10.30
C ARG A 81 6.57 3.17 11.73
N ARG A 82 6.25 4.46 11.86
CA ARG A 82 6.30 5.19 13.15
C ARG A 82 4.95 5.77 13.60
N VAL A 83 3.88 5.47 12.89
CA VAL A 83 2.54 6.02 13.17
C VAL A 83 1.66 4.92 13.74
N SER A 84 0.98 5.20 14.85
CA SER A 84 0.05 4.25 15.47
C SER A 84 -1.24 4.14 14.66
N ARG A 85 -1.93 2.99 14.77
CA ARG A 85 -3.29 2.82 14.22
C ARG A 85 -4.24 3.92 14.70
N THR A 86 -4.14 4.28 15.98
CA THR A 86 -5.00 5.28 16.61
C THR A 86 -4.80 6.66 15.98
N ASP A 87 -3.56 7.03 15.64
CA ASP A 87 -3.26 8.26 14.92
C ASP A 87 -3.79 8.22 13.48
N ILE A 88 -3.61 7.10 12.76
CA ILE A 88 -4.15 6.95 11.40
C ILE A 88 -5.67 7.15 11.40
N PHE A 89 -6.39 6.49 12.31
CA PHE A 89 -7.85 6.61 12.37
C PHE A 89 -8.30 8.00 12.82
N SER A 90 -7.55 8.63 13.72
CA SER A 90 -7.83 10.01 14.14
C SER A 90 -7.63 10.99 12.98
N ALA A 91 -6.59 10.78 12.17
CA ALA A 91 -6.30 11.57 10.98
C ALA A 91 -7.42 11.42 9.94
N ILE A 92 -7.87 10.19 9.66
CA ILE A 92 -8.81 9.97 8.55
C ILE A 92 -10.28 10.15 8.87
N PHE A 93 -10.69 9.99 10.12
CA PHE A 93 -12.11 10.13 10.51
C PHE A 93 -12.41 11.36 11.35
N GLY A 94 -11.39 12.12 11.80
CA GLY A 94 -11.59 13.19 12.77
C GLY A 94 -12.44 12.68 13.93
N ASP A 95 -13.30 13.50 14.53
CA ASP A 95 -14.14 13.11 15.68
C ASP A 95 -15.37 12.24 15.35
N ASN A 96 -15.46 11.67 14.14
CA ASN A 96 -16.57 10.80 13.75
C ASN A 96 -16.50 9.43 14.46
N LYS A 97 -17.08 9.38 15.67
CA LYS A 97 -17.09 8.18 16.53
C LYS A 97 -17.68 6.95 15.83
N LYS A 98 -18.76 7.13 15.07
CA LYS A 98 -19.45 6.03 14.38
C LYS A 98 -18.56 5.42 13.31
N ALA A 99 -17.92 6.24 12.48
CA ALA A 99 -16.99 5.78 11.45
C ALA A 99 -15.78 5.06 12.06
N ARG A 100 -15.19 5.64 13.13
CA ARG A 100 -14.07 5.01 13.85
C ARG A 100 -14.44 3.63 14.40
N LEU A 101 -15.65 3.46 14.93
CA LEU A 101 -16.12 2.18 15.47
C LEU A 101 -16.25 1.11 14.38
N ILE A 102 -16.85 1.44 13.23
CA ILE A 102 -16.97 0.52 12.09
C ILE A 102 -15.57 0.13 11.58
N ALA A 103 -14.68 1.12 11.42
CA ALA A 103 -13.29 0.88 11.02
C ALA A 103 -12.53 0.01 12.02
N HIS A 104 -12.75 0.20 13.33
CA HIS A 104 -12.17 -0.66 14.38
C HIS A 104 -12.62 -2.11 14.24
N GLN A 105 -13.92 -2.35 13.99
CA GLN A 105 -14.45 -3.70 13.83
C GLN A 105 -13.85 -4.41 12.60
N ALA A 106 -13.81 -3.73 11.45
CA ALA A 106 -13.20 -4.25 10.23
C ALA A 106 -11.70 -4.52 10.41
N TYR A 107 -10.98 -3.59 11.05
CA TYR A 107 -9.56 -3.76 11.37
C TYR A 107 -9.33 -4.97 12.27
N ASN A 108 -10.12 -5.13 13.34
CA ASN A 108 -9.98 -6.26 14.25
C ASN A 108 -10.23 -7.59 13.53
N GLN A 109 -11.16 -7.62 12.56
CA GLN A 109 -11.38 -8.79 11.72
C GLN A 109 -10.18 -9.11 10.83
N ALA A 110 -9.57 -8.11 10.19
CA ALA A 110 -8.35 -8.27 9.42
C ALA A 110 -7.17 -8.71 10.31
N TYR A 111 -7.00 -8.08 11.48
CA TYR A 111 -5.90 -8.33 12.41
C TYR A 111 -5.83 -9.78 12.89
N ARG A 112 -6.98 -10.48 12.99
CA ARG A 112 -7.01 -11.91 13.33
C ARG A 112 -6.28 -12.81 12.34
N ARG A 113 -5.98 -12.36 11.11
CA ARG A 113 -5.16 -13.10 10.14
C ARG A 113 -3.66 -12.94 10.38
N TYR A 114 -3.28 -11.86 11.07
CA TYR A 114 -1.90 -11.42 11.24
C TYR A 114 -1.37 -11.66 12.66
N PHE A 115 -1.93 -12.63 13.37
CA PHE A 115 -1.40 -13.03 14.66
C PHE A 115 0.07 -13.46 14.52
N GLY A 116 0.98 -12.67 15.10
CA GLY A 116 2.42 -12.84 14.93
C GLY A 116 3.18 -12.93 16.25
N GLN A 117 4.51 -12.98 16.13
CA GLN A 117 5.42 -12.83 17.26
C GLN A 117 5.33 -11.41 17.79
N VAL A 118 5.11 -11.28 19.10
CA VAL A 118 5.18 -9.99 19.80
C VAL A 118 6.49 -9.93 20.56
N ARG A 119 7.19 -8.82 20.39
CA ARG A 119 8.49 -8.57 21.03
C ARG A 119 8.40 -7.33 21.90
N PRO A 120 9.21 -7.25 22.98
CA PRO A 120 9.39 -6.00 23.69
C PRO A 120 9.80 -4.89 22.73
N PHE A 121 9.21 -3.71 22.87
CA PHE A 121 9.55 -2.57 22.03
C PHE A 121 11.01 -2.14 22.24
N GLN A 122 11.43 -2.15 23.50
CA GLN A 122 12.83 -2.01 23.89
C GLN A 122 13.34 -3.33 24.47
N PRO A 123 14.54 -3.80 24.06
CA PRO A 123 15.22 -4.88 24.75
C PRO A 123 15.33 -4.60 26.26
N GLY A 124 15.06 -5.61 27.09
CA GLY A 124 15.14 -5.47 28.54
C GLY A 124 13.93 -4.82 29.23
N ALA A 125 12.85 -4.50 28.49
CA ALA A 125 11.66 -3.87 29.08
C ALA A 125 11.11 -4.68 30.27
N TYR A 126 11.12 -6.00 30.22
CA TYR A 126 10.72 -6.86 31.33
C TYR A 126 11.53 -6.57 32.61
N GLU A 127 12.85 -6.50 32.49
CA GLU A 127 13.78 -6.26 33.59
C GLU A 127 13.55 -4.87 34.21
N TYR A 128 13.30 -3.84 33.39
CA TYR A 128 12.91 -2.53 33.91
C TYR A 128 11.56 -2.57 34.63
N LEU A 129 10.54 -3.21 34.07
CA LEU A 129 9.23 -3.33 34.75
C LEU A 129 9.35 -4.05 36.09
N CYS A 130 10.23 -5.05 36.21
CA CYS A 130 10.53 -5.71 37.49
C CYS A 130 11.18 -4.75 38.49
N ALA A 131 12.12 -3.92 38.04
CA ALA A 131 12.75 -2.90 38.87
C ALA A 131 11.72 -1.87 39.38
N LEU A 132 10.80 -1.41 38.53
CA LEU A 132 9.73 -0.50 38.92
C LEU A 132 8.84 -1.09 40.02
N ARG A 133 8.49 -2.38 39.91
CA ARG A 133 7.76 -3.08 40.99
C ARG A 133 8.56 -3.18 42.28
N ALA A 134 9.87 -3.46 42.18
CA ALA A 134 10.74 -3.49 43.35
C ALA A 134 10.81 -2.12 44.05
N MET A 135 10.72 -1.02 43.30
CA MET A 135 10.60 0.33 43.87
C MET A 135 9.25 0.61 44.56
N GLY A 136 8.31 -0.34 44.55
CA GLY A 136 6.97 -0.19 45.14
C GLY A 136 5.96 0.49 44.21
N ILE A 137 6.30 0.69 42.94
CA ILE A 137 5.42 1.30 41.95
C ILE A 137 4.46 0.24 41.39
N ARG A 138 3.16 0.55 41.41
CA ARG A 138 2.12 -0.30 40.82
C ARG A 138 2.12 -0.17 39.31
N LEU A 139 1.92 -1.27 38.58
CA LEU A 139 1.93 -1.26 37.12
C LEU A 139 0.56 -1.63 36.55
N ALA A 140 0.14 -0.92 35.50
CA ALA A 140 -1.09 -1.21 34.78
C ALA A 140 -0.97 -0.94 33.28
N VAL A 141 -1.91 -1.47 32.50
CA VAL A 141 -2.01 -1.25 31.04
C VAL A 141 -3.36 -0.62 30.70
N ALA A 142 -3.35 0.40 29.85
CA ALA A 142 -4.53 1.00 29.25
C ALA A 142 -4.37 1.09 27.73
N THR A 143 -5.16 0.33 26.97
CA THR A 143 -4.98 0.19 25.52
C THR A 143 -6.30 0.23 24.73
N ASN A 144 -6.26 0.77 23.50
CA ASN A 144 -7.35 0.70 22.52
C ASN A 144 -7.40 -0.66 21.79
N ARG A 145 -6.66 -1.65 22.28
CA ARG A 145 -6.61 -3.02 21.77
C ARG A 145 -7.69 -3.87 22.44
N ASN A 146 -8.28 -4.80 21.69
CA ASN A 146 -9.22 -5.77 22.27
C ASN A 146 -8.50 -6.73 23.22
N ARG A 147 -9.21 -7.17 24.27
CA ARG A 147 -8.72 -8.14 25.25
C ARG A 147 -8.24 -9.45 24.63
N GLU A 148 -8.93 -9.94 23.61
CA GLU A 148 -8.52 -11.17 22.90
C GLU A 148 -7.08 -11.08 22.36
N PHE A 149 -6.65 -9.88 21.93
CA PHE A 149 -5.31 -9.66 21.42
C PHE A 149 -4.32 -9.45 22.56
N LEU A 150 -4.64 -8.59 23.54
CA LEU A 150 -3.76 -8.36 24.70
C LEU A 150 -3.44 -9.68 25.44
N ASP A 151 -4.45 -10.51 25.71
CA ASP A 151 -4.29 -11.76 26.43
C ASP A 151 -3.40 -12.76 25.66
N LYS A 152 -3.49 -12.78 24.34
CA LYS A 152 -2.62 -13.59 23.50
C LYS A 152 -1.19 -13.09 23.54
N GLU A 153 -1.00 -11.78 23.48
CA GLU A 153 0.30 -11.14 23.43
C GLU A 153 1.05 -11.27 24.75
N LEU A 154 0.35 -11.10 25.88
CA LEU A 154 0.88 -11.36 27.21
C LEU A 154 1.38 -12.80 27.38
N LYS A 155 0.74 -13.77 26.73
CA LYS A 155 1.17 -15.18 26.74
C LYS A 155 2.39 -15.45 25.86
N THR A 156 2.66 -14.61 24.87
CA THR A 156 3.72 -14.83 23.87
C THR A 156 4.95 -13.95 24.07
N VAL A 157 4.78 -12.71 24.52
CA VAL A 157 5.88 -11.76 24.72
C VAL A 157 6.83 -12.29 25.79
N ASP A 158 8.12 -12.33 25.47
CA ASP A 158 9.17 -12.96 26.28
C ASP A 158 8.72 -14.30 26.90
N GLU A 159 8.13 -15.17 26.07
CA GLU A 159 7.70 -16.52 26.49
C GLU A 159 6.66 -16.52 27.63
N GLY A 160 5.88 -15.44 27.74
CA GLY A 160 4.80 -15.31 28.71
C GLY A 160 5.24 -14.79 30.09
N ARG A 161 6.48 -14.30 30.22
CA ARG A 161 7.01 -13.74 31.49
C ARG A 161 6.18 -12.57 32.03
N TRP A 162 5.45 -11.86 31.17
CA TRP A 162 4.76 -10.61 31.50
C TRP A 162 3.39 -10.78 32.16
N GLN A 163 2.81 -11.99 32.16
CA GLN A 163 1.40 -12.24 32.55
C GLN A 163 1.03 -11.74 33.96
N ASN A 164 1.98 -11.68 34.89
CA ASN A 164 1.76 -11.30 36.28
C ASN A 164 2.45 -9.96 36.66
N LEU A 165 2.85 -9.15 35.68
CA LEU A 165 3.49 -7.86 35.95
C LEU A 165 2.49 -6.76 36.30
N PHE A 166 1.30 -6.79 35.70
CA PHE A 166 0.32 -5.72 35.78
C PHE A 166 -0.80 -6.06 36.75
N GLU A 167 -1.08 -5.16 37.69
CA GLU A 167 -2.18 -5.29 38.65
C GLU A 167 -3.55 -5.03 38.01
N ALA A 168 -3.58 -4.21 36.95
CA ALA A 168 -4.78 -3.96 36.16
C ALA A 168 -4.46 -3.83 34.66
N THR A 169 -5.32 -4.41 33.82
CA THR A 169 -5.30 -4.21 32.37
C THR A 169 -6.69 -3.79 31.89
N VAL A 170 -6.80 -2.68 31.17
CA VAL A 170 -8.05 -2.20 30.57
C VAL A 170 -7.87 -2.09 29.06
N CYS A 171 -8.76 -2.75 28.34
CA CYS A 171 -8.78 -2.91 26.90
C CYS A 171 -9.92 -2.09 26.27
N ALA A 172 -9.93 -2.02 24.95
CA ALA A 172 -10.97 -1.35 24.16
C ALA A 172 -12.40 -1.84 24.47
N ASP A 173 -12.55 -3.13 24.72
CA ASP A 173 -13.82 -3.81 25.00
C ASP A 173 -14.27 -3.67 26.47
N ASP A 174 -13.44 -3.09 27.34
CA ASP A 174 -13.80 -2.75 28.73
C ASP A 174 -14.43 -1.34 28.85
N VAL A 175 -14.46 -0.56 27.76
CA VAL A 175 -14.86 0.85 27.74
C VAL A 175 -15.85 1.13 26.61
N THR A 176 -16.66 2.17 26.78
CA THR A 176 -17.61 2.64 25.76
C THR A 176 -16.99 3.67 24.82
N GLU A 177 -15.98 4.39 25.31
CA GLU A 177 -15.30 5.46 24.60
C GLU A 177 -13.80 5.15 24.52
N TYR A 178 -13.27 5.19 23.30
CA TYR A 178 -11.86 4.92 23.01
C TYR A 178 -11.01 6.16 23.27
N LYS A 179 -9.70 5.99 23.46
CA LYS A 179 -8.76 7.13 23.45
C LYS A 179 -9.00 8.00 22.20
N PRO A 180 -9.05 9.34 22.32
CA PRO A 180 -8.57 10.17 23.43
C PRO A 180 -9.53 10.37 24.61
N ASP A 181 -10.64 9.63 24.71
CA ASP A 181 -11.48 9.69 25.91
C ASP A 181 -10.74 9.11 27.14
N PRO A 182 -10.81 9.74 28.33
CA PRO A 182 -10.07 9.30 29.51
C PRO A 182 -10.58 8.01 30.14
N GLN A 183 -11.72 7.47 29.70
CA GLN A 183 -12.41 6.34 30.35
C GLN A 183 -11.50 5.12 30.58
N VAL A 184 -10.57 4.83 29.66
CA VAL A 184 -9.62 3.70 29.81
C VAL A 184 -8.69 3.90 31.01
N ILE A 185 -8.20 5.12 31.25
CA ILE A 185 -7.35 5.46 32.40
C ILE A 185 -8.19 5.49 33.67
N SER A 186 -9.37 6.13 33.62
CA SER A 186 -10.28 6.20 34.78
C SER A 186 -10.68 4.80 35.27
N ARG A 187 -10.90 3.85 34.36
CA ARG A 187 -11.19 2.45 34.70
C ARG A 187 -10.00 1.73 35.33
N VAL A 188 -8.77 2.01 34.88
CA VAL A 188 -7.57 1.47 35.53
C VAL A 188 -7.51 1.97 36.97
N LEU A 189 -7.68 3.28 37.18
CA LEU A 189 -7.66 3.88 38.52
C LEU A 189 -8.75 3.32 39.43
N GLU A 190 -9.96 3.13 38.91
CA GLU A 190 -11.07 2.46 39.62
C GLU A 190 -10.70 1.03 40.06
N ARG A 191 -10.13 0.22 39.16
CA ARG A 191 -9.70 -1.16 39.47
C ARG A 191 -8.59 -1.22 40.52
N LEU A 192 -7.78 -0.17 40.61
CA LEU A 192 -6.67 -0.08 41.56
C LEU A 192 -7.06 0.64 42.86
N ASP A 193 -8.29 1.14 42.99
CA ASP A 193 -8.77 1.99 44.09
C ASP A 193 -7.87 3.24 44.29
N LEU A 194 -7.57 3.93 43.19
CA LEU A 194 -6.74 5.13 43.16
C LEU A 194 -7.51 6.33 42.62
N LEU A 195 -7.11 7.53 43.03
CA LEU A 195 -7.62 8.78 42.50
C LEU A 195 -6.77 9.27 41.32
N ALA A 196 -7.39 10.01 40.41
CA ALA A 196 -6.67 10.72 39.37
C ALA A 196 -5.94 11.93 39.97
N ASP A 197 -4.61 11.84 40.08
CA ASP A 197 -3.74 12.93 40.52
C ASP A 197 -2.35 12.83 39.87
N ALA A 198 -1.45 13.74 40.25
CA ALA A 198 -0.09 13.82 39.70
C ALA A 198 0.80 12.58 39.97
N ARG A 199 0.41 11.71 40.90
CA ARG A 199 1.11 10.45 41.25
C ARG A 199 0.65 9.27 40.42
N ALA A 200 -0.40 9.42 39.61
CA ALA A 200 -0.71 8.49 38.54
C ALA A 200 -0.03 9.00 37.28
N TRP A 201 0.86 8.22 36.70
CA TRP A 201 1.47 8.56 35.42
C TRP A 201 0.93 7.68 34.32
N TYR A 202 0.74 8.29 33.16
CA TYR A 202 0.42 7.60 31.93
C TYR A 202 1.57 7.73 30.93
N ILE A 203 2.13 6.60 30.52
CA ILE A 203 3.27 6.53 29.59
C ILE A 203 2.78 5.98 28.26
N GLY A 204 2.91 6.76 27.18
CA GLY A 204 2.46 6.38 25.84
C GLY A 204 3.29 7.06 24.74
N ASP A 205 3.22 6.53 23.52
CA ASP A 205 4.04 6.95 22.37
C ASP A 205 3.31 7.83 21.35
N SER A 206 2.01 8.07 21.54
CA SER A 206 1.20 8.86 20.61
C SER A 206 0.77 10.21 21.17
N TYR A 207 0.39 11.12 20.25
CA TYR A 207 -0.28 12.36 20.63
C TYR A 207 -1.59 12.08 21.39
N VAL A 208 -2.34 11.09 20.92
CA VAL A 208 -3.62 10.67 21.51
C VAL A 208 -3.44 10.21 22.95
N ASP A 209 -2.31 9.57 23.28
CA ASP A 209 -1.99 9.16 24.65
C ASP A 209 -1.84 10.35 25.60
N MET A 210 -1.14 11.40 25.18
CA MET A 210 -0.97 12.59 26.04
C MET A 210 -2.28 13.36 26.22
N LEU A 211 -3.11 13.41 25.17
CA LEU A 211 -4.45 13.99 25.26
C LEU A 211 -5.34 13.19 26.23
N THR A 212 -5.22 11.85 26.21
CA THR A 212 -5.94 10.95 27.13
C THR A 212 -5.52 11.18 28.58
N ALA A 213 -4.21 11.26 28.84
CA ALA A 213 -3.65 11.55 30.17
C ALA A 213 -4.16 12.89 30.72
N ASN A 214 -4.11 13.94 29.89
CA ASN A 214 -4.55 15.28 30.28
C ASN A 214 -6.03 15.30 30.66
N ARG A 215 -6.88 14.66 29.85
CA ARG A 215 -8.33 14.55 30.11
C ARG A 215 -8.64 13.72 31.34
N ALA A 216 -7.81 12.73 31.64
CA ALA A 216 -7.94 11.91 32.84
C ALA A 216 -7.44 12.61 34.11
N GLY A 217 -6.74 13.75 33.99
CA GLY A 217 -6.17 14.46 35.12
C GLY A 217 -4.93 13.79 35.72
N VAL A 218 -4.21 13.00 34.92
CA VAL A 218 -2.99 12.28 35.33
C VAL A 218 -1.75 12.86 34.65
N SER A 219 -0.56 12.53 35.16
CA SER A 219 0.72 12.98 34.60
C SER A 219 1.04 12.25 33.29
N GLY A 220 1.04 12.96 32.16
CA GLY A 220 1.38 12.39 30.85
C GLY A 220 2.88 12.41 30.57
N ILE A 221 3.46 11.26 30.25
CA ILE A 221 4.87 11.08 29.89
C ILE A 221 4.94 10.49 28.47
N PHE A 222 5.63 11.17 27.57
CA PHE A 222 5.73 10.72 26.18
C PHE A 222 6.92 9.78 26.00
N TYR A 223 6.68 8.57 25.51
CA TYR A 223 7.72 7.61 25.18
C TYR A 223 8.08 7.71 23.68
N ASN A 224 9.25 8.26 23.39
CA ASN A 224 9.77 8.45 22.05
C ASN A 224 10.47 7.19 21.50
N GLY A 225 9.79 6.04 21.55
CA GLY A 225 10.32 4.79 21.02
C GLY A 225 10.62 4.86 19.51
N ALA A 226 9.85 5.66 18.78
CA ALA A 226 10.00 5.86 17.33
C ALA A 226 11.15 6.81 16.93
N GLN A 227 11.91 7.36 17.89
CA GLN A 227 13.07 8.23 17.66
C GLN A 227 12.71 9.46 16.79
N TRP A 228 11.63 10.15 17.15
CA TRP A 228 11.25 11.42 16.53
C TRP A 228 12.16 12.56 16.99
N GLU A 229 12.42 13.50 16.08
CA GLU A 229 13.14 14.73 16.39
C GLU A 229 12.38 15.58 17.41
N ALA A 230 13.09 16.19 18.36
CA ALA A 230 12.47 16.93 19.46
C ALA A 230 11.57 18.08 18.98
N ASP A 231 11.95 18.80 17.91
CA ASP A 231 11.12 19.86 17.32
C ASP A 231 9.83 19.33 16.70
N ARG A 232 9.87 18.11 16.15
CA ARG A 232 8.69 17.46 15.58
C ARG A 232 7.72 16.99 16.66
N ILE A 233 8.22 16.45 17.77
CA ILE A 233 7.38 16.10 18.93
C ILE A 233 6.72 17.37 19.48
N ARG A 234 7.49 18.45 19.65
CA ARG A 234 6.97 19.74 20.13
C ARG A 234 5.86 20.31 19.23
N SER A 235 5.94 20.13 17.92
CA SER A 235 4.94 20.67 17.01
C SER A 235 3.57 19.99 17.10
N TRP A 236 3.48 18.82 17.74
CA TRP A 236 2.22 18.10 17.92
C TRP A 236 1.38 18.63 19.07
N PHE A 237 2.01 19.22 20.08
CA PHE A 237 1.34 19.58 21.32
C PHE A 237 1.08 21.08 21.42
N THR A 238 -0.11 21.42 21.90
CA THR A 238 -0.34 22.76 22.44
C THR A 238 0.20 22.81 23.88
N ARG A 239 0.44 24.01 24.44
CA ARG A 239 0.89 24.16 25.84
C ARG A 239 0.02 23.41 26.86
N ARG A 240 -1.25 23.15 26.54
CA ARG A 240 -2.18 22.48 27.45
C ARG A 240 -1.96 20.97 27.48
N ASP A 241 -1.56 20.38 26.35
CA ASP A 241 -1.49 18.93 26.15
C ASP A 241 -0.03 18.44 26.07
N GLU A 242 0.93 19.31 26.40
CA GLU A 242 2.36 19.01 26.37
C GLU A 242 2.71 17.93 27.42
N PRO A 243 3.50 16.90 27.06
CA PRO A 243 3.95 15.91 28.01
C PRO A 243 4.84 16.55 29.09
N LEU A 244 4.77 16.03 30.31
CA LEU A 244 5.58 16.53 31.41
C LEU A 244 7.06 16.09 31.32
N ALA A 245 7.31 15.01 30.60
CA ALA A 245 8.64 14.56 30.19
C ALA A 245 8.56 13.76 28.87
N VAL A 246 9.67 13.76 28.13
CA VAL A 246 9.87 12.93 26.94
C VAL A 246 11.00 11.96 27.23
N LEU A 247 10.75 10.66 27.05
CA LEU A 247 11.69 9.59 27.33
C LEU A 247 12.04 8.86 26.03
N ASN A 248 13.33 8.77 25.71
CA ASN A 248 13.78 8.00 24.54
C ASN A 248 14.05 6.53 24.88
N SER A 249 14.04 6.15 26.16
CA SER A 249 14.27 4.77 26.61
C SER A 249 13.81 4.55 28.05
N PHE A 250 13.70 3.29 28.46
CA PHE A 250 13.53 2.91 29.87
C PHE A 250 14.75 3.25 30.73
N GLU A 251 15.94 3.44 30.16
CA GLU A 251 17.08 3.97 30.91
C GLU A 251 16.86 5.43 31.32
N GLU A 252 16.36 6.25 30.41
CA GLU A 252 16.01 7.65 30.75
C GLU A 252 14.89 7.70 31.80
N LEU A 253 13.99 6.71 31.84
CA LEU A 253 12.99 6.58 32.91
C LEU A 253 13.66 6.32 34.27
N MET A 254 14.64 5.42 34.33
CA MET A 254 15.38 5.16 35.56
C MET A 254 16.23 6.37 36.00
N ASP A 255 16.80 7.13 35.06
CA ASP A 255 17.47 8.40 35.37
C ASP A 255 16.50 9.44 35.93
N LEU A 256 15.28 9.52 35.38
CA LEU A 256 14.24 10.40 35.89
C LEU A 256 13.85 10.03 37.33
N PHE A 257 13.72 8.75 37.65
CA PHE A 257 13.45 8.33 39.03
C PHE A 257 14.62 8.62 39.97
N ALA A 258 15.87 8.46 39.52
CA ALA A 258 17.03 8.83 40.31
C ALA A 258 17.12 10.35 40.57
N LEU A 259 16.52 11.19 39.72
CA LEU A 259 16.36 12.62 40.00
C LEU A 259 15.28 12.88 41.05
N ILE A 260 14.11 12.25 40.90
CA ILE A 260 12.98 12.40 41.83
C ILE A 260 13.33 11.90 43.24
N GLU A 261 14.07 10.78 43.34
CA GLU A 261 14.52 10.23 44.62
C GLU A 261 15.36 11.23 45.43
N ARG A 262 16.12 12.12 44.78
CA ARG A 262 16.93 13.13 45.48
C ARG A 262 16.06 14.10 46.30
N ASP A 263 14.87 14.38 45.80
CA ASP A 263 13.92 15.31 46.40
C ASP A 263 12.88 14.58 47.29
N GLU A 264 12.54 13.32 46.95
CA GLU A 264 11.50 12.51 47.63
C GLU A 264 11.97 11.05 47.92
N PRO A 265 13.02 10.82 48.74
CA PRO A 265 13.62 9.49 48.93
C PRO A 265 12.69 8.47 49.60
N GLU A 266 11.78 8.91 50.47
CA GLU A 266 10.85 8.03 51.19
C GLU A 266 9.70 7.47 50.35
N LYS A 267 9.59 7.90 49.08
CA LYS A 267 8.50 7.47 48.18
C LYS A 267 8.77 6.16 47.47
N PHE A 268 10.03 5.71 47.43
CA PHE A 268 10.40 4.44 46.82
C PHE A 268 10.71 3.40 47.91
N LEU A 269 10.27 2.16 47.69
CA LEU A 269 10.57 1.04 48.59
C LEU A 269 12.05 0.64 48.52
N HIS A 270 12.62 0.71 47.32
CA HIS A 270 14.03 0.45 47.03
C HIS A 270 14.54 1.55 46.11
N SER A 271 15.82 1.93 46.25
CA SER A 271 16.39 3.00 45.43
C SER A 271 16.41 2.60 43.95
N PRO A 272 16.10 3.51 43.00
CA PRO A 272 16.25 3.28 41.57
C PRO A 272 17.63 2.72 41.20
N ALA A 273 18.70 3.13 41.89
CA ALA A 273 20.06 2.66 41.64
C ALA A 273 20.30 1.21 42.11
N GLU A 274 19.61 0.76 43.16
CA GLU A 274 19.77 -0.59 43.73
C GLU A 274 19.10 -1.66 42.88
N VAL A 275 17.95 -1.33 42.29
CA VAL A 275 17.13 -2.28 41.51
C VAL A 275 17.32 -2.13 40.01
N ARG A 276 18.12 -1.15 39.57
CA ARG A 276 18.41 -0.90 38.15
C ARG A 276 19.00 -2.16 37.51
N PRO A 277 18.42 -2.68 36.41
CA PRO A 277 19.07 -3.76 35.68
C PRO A 277 20.33 -3.24 34.98
N SER A 278 21.16 -4.18 34.48
CA SER A 278 22.22 -3.82 33.54
C SER A 278 21.62 -3.09 32.33
N PRO A 279 22.26 -2.03 31.82
CA PRO A 279 21.67 -1.18 30.81
C PRO A 279 21.46 -1.92 29.49
N PHE A 280 20.27 -1.76 28.92
CA PHE A 280 19.91 -2.27 27.61
C PHE A 280 19.95 -1.16 26.56
N PRO A 281 20.19 -1.51 25.28
CA PRO A 281 20.21 -0.52 24.20
C PRO A 281 18.85 0.19 24.07
N PRO A 282 18.84 1.50 23.75
CA PRO A 282 17.61 2.22 23.47
C PRO A 282 16.96 1.70 22.17
N PRO A 283 15.68 2.00 21.94
CA PRO A 283 15.01 1.72 20.68
C PRO A 283 15.77 2.31 19.49
N VAL A 284 15.88 1.54 18.41
CA VAL A 284 16.51 1.98 17.17
C VAL A 284 15.43 2.36 16.17
N ARG A 285 15.67 3.43 15.40
CA ARG A 285 14.77 3.84 14.32
C ARG A 285 14.59 2.67 13.33
N PRO A 286 13.35 2.27 12.99
CA PRO A 286 13.12 1.25 11.97
C PRO A 286 13.80 1.65 10.65
N GLU A 287 14.40 0.68 9.94
CA GLU A 287 14.89 0.94 8.60
C GLU A 287 13.70 1.34 7.70
N PRO A 288 13.79 2.47 6.98
CA PRO A 288 12.70 2.90 6.14
C PRO A 288 12.48 1.88 5.02
N ARG A 289 11.25 1.40 4.84
CA ARG A 289 10.92 0.59 3.67
C ARG A 289 11.10 1.45 2.40
N ILE A 290 11.99 1.01 1.52
CA ILE A 290 12.32 1.70 0.26
C ILE A 290 11.32 1.25 -0.79
N GLU A 291 10.40 2.12 -1.15
CA GLU A 291 9.55 1.89 -2.32
C GLU A 291 10.37 2.08 -3.60
N PRO A 292 10.02 1.37 -4.69
CA PRO A 292 10.64 1.61 -5.98
C PRO A 292 10.31 3.01 -6.51
N ASP A 293 11.20 3.53 -7.35
CA ASP A 293 11.14 4.87 -7.94
C ASP A 293 9.85 5.16 -8.72
N TRP A 294 9.20 4.11 -9.24
CA TRP A 294 7.93 4.17 -9.97
C TRP A 294 6.66 4.00 -9.11
N HIS A 295 6.77 3.95 -7.77
CA HIS A 295 5.57 3.76 -6.93
C HIS A 295 4.72 5.05 -6.93
N PRO A 296 3.38 4.98 -7.08
CA PRO A 296 2.48 6.15 -7.11
C PRO A 296 2.61 7.19 -5.98
N ALA A 297 3.31 6.87 -4.89
CA ALA A 297 3.44 7.76 -3.74
C ALA A 297 4.80 8.45 -3.62
N VAL A 298 5.76 8.07 -4.44
CA VAL A 298 7.09 8.69 -4.48
C VAL A 298 7.34 9.42 -5.80
N VAL A 299 6.62 9.03 -6.85
CA VAL A 299 6.68 9.68 -8.17
C VAL A 299 6.17 11.11 -8.11
N ARG A 300 6.77 11.97 -8.92
CA ARG A 300 6.28 13.32 -9.20
C ARG A 300 6.05 13.42 -10.70
N LEU A 301 4.79 13.50 -11.09
CA LEU A 301 4.38 13.50 -12.49
C LEU A 301 3.69 14.82 -12.84
N ILE A 302 3.89 15.27 -14.08
CA ILE A 302 3.15 16.40 -14.65
C ILE A 302 1.72 15.92 -14.93
N ARG A 303 0.74 16.76 -14.59
CA ARG A 303 -0.68 16.48 -14.85
C ARG A 303 -0.89 16.27 -16.35
N PRO A 304 -1.64 15.23 -16.77
CA PRO A 304 -1.87 14.99 -18.18
C PRO A 304 -2.89 15.96 -18.78
N GLU A 305 -2.60 16.41 -20.00
CA GLU A 305 -3.58 17.07 -20.89
C GLU A 305 -4.12 16.06 -21.93
N VAL A 306 -3.30 15.05 -22.27
CA VAL A 306 -3.65 13.96 -23.17
C VAL A 306 -3.32 12.63 -22.50
N ILE A 307 -4.24 11.68 -22.56
CA ILE A 307 -4.01 10.30 -22.13
C ILE A 307 -4.33 9.35 -23.26
N LEU A 308 -3.31 8.62 -23.69
CA LEU A 308 -3.40 7.56 -24.67
C LEU A 308 -3.41 6.21 -23.93
N PHE A 309 -4.30 5.31 -24.32
CA PHE A 309 -4.42 3.99 -23.72
C PHE A 309 -4.08 2.88 -24.71
N ASP A 310 -3.42 1.82 -24.25
CA ASP A 310 -3.51 0.55 -24.94
C ASP A 310 -4.93 -0.02 -24.85
N TRP A 311 -5.31 -0.76 -25.88
CA TRP A 311 -6.62 -1.38 -25.96
C TRP A 311 -6.68 -2.71 -25.18
N HIS A 312 -5.78 -3.64 -25.48
CA HIS A 312 -5.90 -5.03 -25.03
C HIS A 312 -5.25 -5.23 -23.66
N ALA A 313 -5.92 -5.95 -22.75
CA ALA A 313 -5.40 -6.17 -21.39
C ALA A 313 -5.13 -4.89 -20.58
N THR A 314 -5.60 -3.75 -21.09
CA THR A 314 -5.63 -2.44 -20.43
C THR A 314 -7.08 -1.94 -20.37
N LEU A 315 -7.71 -1.59 -21.51
CA LEU A 315 -9.11 -1.12 -21.52
C LEU A 315 -10.13 -2.26 -21.63
N VAL A 316 -9.81 -3.30 -22.39
CA VAL A 316 -10.73 -4.42 -22.65
C VAL A 316 -10.08 -5.79 -22.43
N ASP A 317 -10.88 -6.76 -22.00
CA ASP A 317 -10.52 -8.18 -22.00
C ASP A 317 -10.99 -8.83 -23.31
N THR A 318 -10.02 -9.18 -24.16
CA THR A 318 -10.25 -9.97 -25.38
C THR A 318 -9.46 -11.28 -25.37
N LEU A 319 -9.04 -11.77 -24.19
CA LEU A 319 -8.15 -12.92 -24.07
C LEU A 319 -8.78 -14.20 -24.60
N ASP A 320 -10.09 -14.38 -24.39
CA ASP A 320 -10.81 -15.59 -24.86
C ASP A 320 -10.78 -15.73 -26.38
N ALA A 321 -11.13 -14.67 -27.11
CA ALA A 321 -11.07 -14.67 -28.56
C ALA A 321 -9.65 -14.96 -29.09
N MET A 322 -8.63 -14.47 -28.38
CA MET A 322 -7.23 -14.70 -28.75
C MET A 322 -6.83 -16.17 -28.58
N TYR A 323 -7.13 -16.78 -27.42
CA TYR A 323 -6.78 -18.18 -27.18
C TYR A 323 -7.55 -19.14 -28.09
N HIS A 324 -8.82 -18.85 -28.40
CA HIS A 324 -9.59 -19.64 -29.36
C HIS A 324 -9.02 -19.55 -30.78
N ALA A 325 -8.66 -18.36 -31.24
CA ALA A 325 -8.04 -18.20 -32.55
C ALA A 325 -6.65 -18.87 -32.65
N VAL A 326 -5.88 -18.88 -31.56
CA VAL A 326 -4.60 -19.61 -31.51
C VAL A 326 -4.82 -21.13 -31.56
N ASP A 327 -5.83 -21.66 -30.89
CA ASP A 327 -6.16 -23.09 -30.99
C ASP A 327 -6.61 -23.47 -32.42
N ASP A 328 -7.44 -22.63 -33.04
CA ASP A 328 -7.97 -22.89 -34.39
C ASP A 328 -6.92 -22.74 -35.50
N MET A 329 -5.88 -21.92 -35.30
CA MET A 329 -4.79 -21.78 -36.28
C MET A 329 -3.80 -22.95 -36.28
N PHE A 330 -3.62 -23.65 -35.16
CA PHE A 330 -2.62 -24.70 -35.05
C PHE A 330 -2.80 -25.87 -36.02
N PRO A 331 -4.03 -26.36 -36.29
CA PRO A 331 -4.26 -27.36 -37.35
C PRO A 331 -3.72 -26.95 -38.72
N ASP A 332 -3.63 -25.66 -39.04
CA ASP A 332 -3.10 -25.17 -40.31
C ASP A 332 -1.57 -25.15 -40.37
N PHE A 333 -0.87 -25.32 -39.24
CA PHE A 333 0.61 -25.26 -39.20
C PHE A 333 1.26 -26.30 -40.10
N HIS A 334 0.66 -27.48 -40.24
CA HIS A 334 1.14 -28.50 -41.16
C HIS A 334 1.07 -28.04 -42.63
N LYS A 335 -0.04 -27.42 -43.03
CA LYS A 335 -0.26 -26.93 -44.41
C LYS A 335 0.59 -25.70 -44.72
N LEU A 336 0.80 -24.85 -43.71
CA LEU A 336 1.59 -23.62 -43.81
C LEU A 336 3.11 -23.86 -43.68
N GLY A 337 3.54 -25.11 -43.47
CA GLY A 337 4.95 -25.46 -43.31
C GLY A 337 5.59 -24.90 -42.03
N LEU A 338 4.77 -24.60 -41.00
CA LEU A 338 5.22 -24.00 -39.75
C LEU A 338 5.78 -25.04 -38.76
N ILE A 339 5.25 -26.26 -38.73
CA ILE A 339 5.72 -27.34 -37.82
C ILE A 339 7.25 -27.57 -37.87
N PRO A 340 7.89 -27.73 -39.04
CA PRO A 340 9.34 -27.92 -39.10
C PRO A 340 10.16 -26.66 -38.78
N ARG A 341 9.52 -25.48 -38.78
CA ARG A 341 10.16 -24.19 -38.42
C ARG A 341 10.02 -23.86 -36.93
N MET A 342 9.30 -24.70 -36.17
CA MET A 342 9.20 -24.51 -34.74
C MET A 342 10.51 -24.86 -34.03
N VAL A 343 10.81 -24.12 -32.96
CA VAL A 343 11.94 -24.39 -32.07
C VAL A 343 11.85 -25.84 -31.55
N ALA A 344 12.98 -26.50 -31.35
CA ALA A 344 12.99 -27.81 -30.70
C ALA A 344 12.74 -27.64 -29.18
N PRO A 345 11.98 -28.53 -28.51
CA PRO A 345 11.77 -28.42 -27.06
C PRO A 345 13.06 -28.23 -26.26
N GLU A 346 14.14 -28.90 -26.66
CA GLU A 346 15.48 -28.80 -26.09
C GLU A 346 16.16 -27.43 -26.29
N ASP A 347 15.77 -26.67 -27.31
CA ASP A 347 16.31 -25.33 -27.62
C ASP A 347 15.47 -24.19 -27.01
N SER A 348 14.46 -24.53 -26.20
CA SER A 348 13.57 -23.56 -25.56
C SER A 348 14.26 -22.83 -24.39
N LYS A 349 13.93 -21.55 -24.19
CA LYS A 349 14.56 -20.69 -23.17
C LYS A 349 14.29 -21.15 -21.74
N THR A 350 13.14 -21.79 -21.49
CA THR A 350 12.75 -22.28 -20.15
C THR A 350 12.11 -23.68 -20.23
N PRO A 351 12.06 -24.42 -19.10
CA PRO A 351 11.36 -25.71 -19.04
C PRO A 351 9.85 -25.61 -19.36
N GLU A 352 9.24 -24.47 -19.05
CA GLU A 352 7.84 -24.17 -19.35
C GLU A 352 7.63 -23.97 -20.85
N ASP A 353 8.51 -23.21 -21.50
CA ASP A 353 8.51 -23.02 -22.95
C ASP A 353 8.69 -24.35 -23.68
N ALA A 354 9.63 -25.19 -23.22
CA ALA A 354 9.86 -26.53 -23.78
C ALA A 354 8.59 -27.39 -23.75
N LYS A 355 7.84 -27.34 -22.65
CA LYS A 355 6.55 -28.05 -22.52
C LYS A 355 5.50 -27.48 -23.47
N LEU A 356 5.43 -26.16 -23.62
CA LEU A 356 4.50 -25.51 -24.56
C LEU A 356 4.79 -25.97 -25.99
N VAL A 357 6.05 -25.87 -26.43
CA VAL A 357 6.50 -26.29 -27.76
C VAL A 357 6.19 -27.77 -28.00
N ALA A 358 6.57 -28.65 -27.07
CA ALA A 358 6.34 -30.09 -27.20
C ALA A 358 4.84 -30.40 -27.34
N TYR A 359 4.00 -29.77 -26.51
CA TYR A 359 2.56 -30.00 -26.54
C TYR A 359 1.91 -29.51 -27.84
N VAL A 360 2.29 -28.32 -28.33
CA VAL A 360 1.78 -27.80 -29.60
C VAL A 360 2.20 -28.70 -30.77
N ARG A 361 3.43 -29.23 -30.77
CA ARG A 361 3.92 -30.15 -31.81
C ARG A 361 3.18 -31.49 -31.82
N GLU A 362 2.82 -32.00 -30.64
CA GLU A 362 2.14 -33.30 -30.51
C GLU A 362 0.63 -33.20 -30.77
N PHE A 363 -0.02 -32.14 -30.28
CA PHE A 363 -1.48 -32.06 -30.25
C PHE A 363 -2.09 -30.97 -31.12
N ALA A 364 -1.28 -30.10 -31.74
CA ALA A 364 -1.74 -28.96 -32.53
C ALA A 364 -2.80 -28.11 -31.80
N LYS A 365 -2.58 -27.84 -30.51
CA LYS A 365 -3.42 -27.00 -29.64
C LYS A 365 -2.65 -26.50 -28.43
N LEU A 366 -3.14 -25.46 -27.76
CA LEU A 366 -2.63 -25.02 -26.46
C LEU A 366 -3.02 -26.00 -25.34
N HIS A 367 -2.10 -26.16 -24.39
CA HIS A 367 -2.38 -26.93 -23.18
C HIS A 367 -3.52 -26.26 -22.36
N PRO A 368 -4.51 -27.02 -21.83
CA PRO A 368 -5.64 -26.44 -21.08
C PRO A 368 -5.23 -25.52 -19.94
N LYS A 369 -4.14 -25.85 -19.23
CA LYS A 369 -3.57 -25.01 -18.17
C LYS A 369 -3.15 -23.61 -18.67
N VAL A 370 -2.56 -23.51 -19.86
CA VAL A 370 -2.15 -22.21 -20.43
C VAL A 370 -3.38 -21.32 -20.68
N LYS A 371 -4.46 -21.92 -21.20
CA LYS A 371 -5.73 -21.22 -21.43
C LYS A 371 -6.44 -20.83 -20.12
N ALA A 372 -6.33 -21.66 -19.08
CA ALA A 372 -6.90 -21.37 -17.78
C ALA A 372 -6.11 -20.28 -17.03
N ASP A 373 -4.79 -20.31 -17.10
CA ASP A 373 -3.92 -19.36 -16.41
C ASP A 373 -3.95 -17.97 -17.09
N ARG A 374 -4.15 -17.91 -18.41
CA ARG A 374 -4.24 -16.67 -19.22
C ARG A 374 -3.04 -15.71 -19.07
N LYS A 375 -1.85 -16.24 -18.82
CA LYS A 375 -0.63 -15.45 -18.50
C LYS A 375 0.35 -15.23 -19.66
N ILE A 376 0.04 -15.72 -20.86
CA ILE A 376 0.96 -15.63 -22.01
C ILE A 376 0.27 -14.97 -23.20
N SER A 377 0.89 -13.95 -23.77
CA SER A 377 0.35 -13.24 -24.92
C SER A 377 0.51 -14.02 -26.22
N ARG A 378 -0.24 -13.67 -27.27
CA ARG A 378 -0.02 -14.21 -28.63
C ARG A 378 1.43 -14.04 -29.09
N THR A 379 2.01 -12.86 -28.83
CA THR A 379 3.37 -12.52 -29.23
C THR A 379 4.38 -13.44 -28.54
N ASP A 380 4.20 -13.69 -27.24
CA ASP A 380 5.05 -14.61 -26.48
C ASP A 380 4.88 -16.07 -26.94
N ILE A 381 3.65 -16.49 -27.27
CA ILE A 381 3.41 -17.81 -27.86
C ILE A 381 4.22 -17.93 -29.16
N PHE A 382 4.17 -16.95 -30.07
CA PHE A 382 4.93 -17.02 -31.31
C PHE A 382 6.44 -16.91 -31.12
N GLU A 383 6.89 -16.16 -30.12
CA GLU A 383 8.30 -16.10 -29.72
C GLU A 383 8.80 -17.46 -29.23
N VAL A 384 8.02 -18.15 -28.40
CA VAL A 384 8.35 -19.48 -27.89
C VAL A 384 8.35 -20.52 -29.00
N LEU A 385 7.38 -20.44 -29.92
CA LEU A 385 7.25 -21.42 -31.00
C LEU A 385 8.28 -21.21 -32.11
N PHE A 386 8.67 -19.97 -32.45
CA PHE A 386 9.46 -19.69 -33.65
C PHE A 386 10.80 -18.98 -33.40
N GLY A 387 11.10 -18.55 -32.17
CA GLY A 387 12.39 -17.91 -31.84
C GLY A 387 12.65 -16.70 -32.76
N ASP A 388 13.83 -16.63 -33.40
CA ASP A 388 14.19 -15.51 -34.28
C ASP A 388 13.60 -15.61 -35.71
N ASP A 389 12.81 -16.64 -36.03
CA ASP A 389 12.24 -16.84 -37.36
C ASP A 389 11.07 -15.88 -37.67
N GLN A 390 11.43 -14.68 -38.15
CA GLN A 390 10.47 -13.62 -38.46
C GLN A 390 9.51 -13.99 -39.59
N GLU A 391 9.94 -14.78 -40.56
CA GLU A 391 9.09 -15.19 -41.66
C GLU A 391 8.02 -16.18 -41.19
N ALA A 392 8.38 -17.15 -40.34
CA ALA A 392 7.42 -18.05 -39.71
C ALA A 392 6.40 -17.28 -38.85
N LYS A 393 6.87 -16.29 -38.07
CA LYS A 393 5.98 -15.41 -37.30
C LYS A 393 5.02 -14.62 -38.19
N GLN A 394 5.45 -14.14 -39.35
CA GLN A 394 4.57 -13.43 -40.29
C GLN A 394 3.49 -14.36 -40.87
N ILE A 395 3.85 -15.59 -41.24
CA ILE A 395 2.90 -16.59 -41.73
C ILE A 395 1.90 -16.97 -40.62
N ALA A 396 2.40 -17.20 -39.39
CA ALA A 396 1.56 -17.46 -38.23
C ALA A 396 0.59 -16.30 -37.96
N HIS A 397 1.06 -15.04 -37.99
CA HIS A 397 0.18 -13.87 -37.84
C HIS A 397 -0.95 -13.82 -38.87
N LYS A 398 -0.66 -14.12 -40.15
CA LYS A 398 -1.70 -14.16 -41.20
C LYS A 398 -2.75 -15.24 -40.92
N SER A 399 -2.32 -16.43 -40.48
CA SER A 399 -3.22 -17.52 -40.10
C SER A 399 -4.05 -17.16 -38.86
N PHE A 400 -3.42 -16.60 -37.84
CA PHE A 400 -4.10 -16.09 -36.65
C PHE A 400 -5.18 -15.09 -37.02
N ASN A 401 -4.86 -14.06 -37.82
CA ASN A 401 -5.85 -13.07 -38.25
C ASN A 401 -7.00 -13.72 -39.02
N HIS A 402 -6.77 -14.78 -39.79
CA HIS A 402 -7.85 -15.55 -40.44
C HIS A 402 -8.81 -16.18 -39.42
N HIS A 403 -8.28 -16.90 -38.44
CA HIS A 403 -9.09 -17.58 -37.42
C HIS A 403 -9.69 -16.65 -36.38
N TYR A 404 -9.01 -15.56 -36.05
CA TYR A 404 -9.53 -14.51 -35.19
C TYR A 404 -10.84 -13.93 -35.74
N ARG A 405 -11.04 -13.99 -37.07
CA ARG A 405 -12.31 -13.57 -37.68
C ARG A 405 -13.53 -14.38 -37.25
N ASN A 406 -13.34 -15.59 -36.75
CA ASN A 406 -14.41 -16.46 -36.30
C ASN A 406 -14.75 -16.25 -34.81
N HIS A 407 -13.89 -15.55 -34.07
CA HIS A 407 -13.97 -15.41 -32.62
C HIS A 407 -14.13 -13.98 -32.12
N TYR A 408 -13.99 -12.97 -33.00
CA TYR A 408 -14.36 -11.61 -32.60
C TYR A 408 -15.86 -11.56 -32.31
N GLY A 409 -16.22 -11.00 -31.16
CA GLY A 409 -17.56 -11.09 -30.60
C GLY A 409 -17.71 -10.11 -29.43
N THR A 410 -18.45 -10.51 -28.39
CA THR A 410 -18.65 -9.70 -27.18
C THR A 410 -17.31 -9.32 -26.55
N VAL A 411 -17.05 -8.02 -26.47
CA VAL A 411 -15.89 -7.47 -25.77
C VAL A 411 -16.34 -6.93 -24.43
N LYS A 412 -15.61 -7.25 -23.37
CA LYS A 412 -15.89 -6.74 -22.03
C LYS A 412 -14.85 -5.71 -21.66
N ALA A 413 -15.27 -4.69 -20.92
CA ALA A 413 -14.34 -3.81 -20.21
C ALA A 413 -13.43 -4.64 -19.31
N PHE A 414 -12.16 -4.26 -19.22
CA PHE A 414 -11.19 -4.96 -18.36
C PHE A 414 -11.60 -4.85 -16.89
N GLU A 415 -12.07 -3.67 -16.46
CA GLU A 415 -12.74 -3.45 -15.18
C GLU A 415 -14.13 -2.84 -15.38
N SER A 416 -15.05 -3.12 -14.46
CA SER A 416 -16.45 -2.62 -14.52
C SER A 416 -16.58 -1.08 -14.54
N LYS A 417 -15.57 -0.34 -14.06
CA LYS A 417 -15.59 1.12 -13.93
C LYS A 417 -14.86 1.84 -15.07
N VAL A 418 -14.23 1.15 -16.03
CA VAL A 418 -13.39 1.77 -17.07
C VAL A 418 -14.14 2.86 -17.85
N ARG A 419 -15.36 2.56 -18.30
CA ARG A 419 -16.20 3.54 -19.01
C ARG A 419 -16.40 4.83 -18.22
N ALA A 420 -16.76 4.71 -16.94
CA ALA A 420 -16.98 5.86 -16.06
C ALA A 420 -15.69 6.66 -15.84
N VAL A 421 -14.53 6.00 -15.81
CA VAL A 421 -13.22 6.67 -15.76
C VAL A 421 -12.95 7.45 -17.03
N LEU A 422 -13.14 6.86 -18.22
CA LEU A 422 -12.96 7.54 -19.50
C LEU A 422 -13.88 8.79 -19.61
N GLU A 423 -15.16 8.64 -19.26
CA GLU A 423 -16.11 9.76 -19.20
C GLU A 423 -15.70 10.82 -18.15
N GLY A 424 -15.12 10.37 -17.03
CA GLY A 424 -14.54 11.23 -16.00
C GLY A 424 -13.38 12.07 -16.54
N LEU A 425 -12.44 11.46 -17.26
CA LEU A 425 -11.27 12.14 -17.82
C LEU A 425 -11.69 13.23 -18.80
N ARG A 426 -12.65 12.93 -19.68
CA ARG A 426 -13.20 13.92 -20.62
C ARG A 426 -13.85 15.11 -19.90
N ARG A 427 -14.55 14.87 -18.79
CA ARG A 427 -15.12 15.95 -17.95
C ARG A 427 -14.06 16.81 -17.26
N LEU A 428 -12.84 16.31 -17.12
CA LEU A 428 -11.67 17.06 -16.64
C LEU A 428 -10.95 17.80 -17.77
N ASN A 429 -11.52 17.84 -18.99
CA ASN A 429 -10.92 18.39 -20.22
C ASN A 429 -9.63 17.69 -20.66
N ILE A 430 -9.45 16.43 -20.29
CA ILE A 430 -8.32 15.61 -20.75
C ILE A 430 -8.73 14.92 -22.05
N GLN A 431 -7.93 15.06 -23.11
CA GLN A 431 -8.15 14.34 -24.36
C GLN A 431 -7.77 12.87 -24.19
N VAL A 432 -8.59 11.97 -24.73
CA VAL A 432 -8.42 10.53 -24.55
C VAL A 432 -8.29 9.84 -25.90
N GLY A 433 -7.28 8.98 -26.06
CA GLY A 433 -7.06 8.23 -27.30
C GLY A 433 -6.74 6.75 -27.07
N VAL A 434 -6.88 5.95 -28.12
CA VAL A 434 -6.53 4.51 -28.13
C VAL A 434 -5.40 4.25 -29.11
N ILE A 435 -4.43 3.47 -28.66
CA ILE A 435 -3.30 2.98 -29.45
C ILE A 435 -3.30 1.46 -29.39
N THR A 436 -3.26 0.80 -30.54
CA THR A 436 -3.28 -0.67 -30.57
C THR A 436 -2.39 -1.23 -31.67
N ASN A 437 -1.76 -2.37 -31.41
CA ASN A 437 -1.06 -3.15 -32.44
C ASN A 437 -2.01 -4.00 -33.29
N ARG A 438 -3.33 -3.98 -32.99
CA ARG A 438 -4.37 -4.66 -33.76
C ARG A 438 -4.63 -3.94 -35.08
N ASP A 439 -4.98 -4.70 -36.09
CA ASP A 439 -5.39 -4.13 -37.37
C ASP A 439 -6.77 -3.47 -37.22
N ARG A 440 -7.01 -2.40 -37.97
CA ARG A 440 -8.20 -1.54 -37.87
C ARG A 440 -9.52 -2.32 -37.97
N GLU A 441 -9.58 -3.34 -38.83
CA GLU A 441 -10.78 -4.18 -39.00
C GLU A 441 -11.24 -4.83 -37.67
N PHE A 442 -10.30 -5.24 -36.82
CA PHE A 442 -10.60 -5.89 -35.55
C PHE A 442 -10.94 -4.87 -34.48
N PHE A 443 -10.17 -3.78 -34.43
CA PHE A 443 -10.39 -2.71 -33.46
C PHE A 443 -11.78 -2.09 -33.61
N GLU A 444 -12.21 -1.77 -34.84
CA GLU A 444 -13.53 -1.16 -35.08
C GLU A 444 -14.68 -2.09 -34.64
N HIS A 445 -14.56 -3.40 -34.88
CA HIS A 445 -15.54 -4.37 -34.41
C HIS A 445 -15.54 -4.46 -32.88
N GLU A 446 -14.37 -4.59 -32.26
CA GLU A 446 -14.22 -4.66 -30.81
C GLU A 446 -14.81 -3.40 -30.14
N LEU A 447 -14.47 -2.21 -30.66
CA LEU A 447 -14.93 -0.90 -30.17
C LEU A 447 -16.46 -0.77 -30.23
N ALA A 448 -17.10 -1.27 -31.29
CA ALA A 448 -18.55 -1.28 -31.44
C ALA A 448 -19.25 -2.30 -30.52
N ALA A 449 -18.56 -3.38 -30.17
CA ALA A 449 -19.12 -4.50 -29.39
C ALA A 449 -18.91 -4.38 -27.87
N VAL A 450 -18.09 -3.42 -27.39
CA VAL A 450 -17.81 -3.29 -25.95
C VAL A 450 -19.10 -3.03 -25.15
N GLU A 451 -19.33 -3.84 -24.12
CA GLU A 451 -20.48 -3.72 -23.20
C GLU A 451 -21.86 -3.66 -23.89
N ASP A 452 -22.00 -4.27 -25.08
CA ASP A 452 -23.22 -4.24 -25.91
C ASP A 452 -23.75 -2.83 -26.26
N THR A 453 -22.98 -1.78 -25.95
CA THR A 453 -23.36 -0.37 -26.13
C THR A 453 -22.37 0.41 -27.00
N GLY A 454 -21.16 -0.11 -27.19
CA GLY A 454 -20.09 0.50 -27.97
C GLY A 454 -19.43 1.68 -27.25
N TRP A 455 -18.13 1.85 -27.51
CA TRP A 455 -17.29 2.89 -26.90
C TRP A 455 -16.79 3.95 -27.90
N VAL A 456 -17.42 4.01 -29.08
CA VAL A 456 -16.98 4.84 -30.22
C VAL A 456 -16.83 6.32 -29.87
N GLU A 457 -17.72 6.87 -29.04
CA GLU A 457 -17.73 8.30 -28.70
C GLU A 457 -16.79 8.67 -27.52
N LEU A 458 -16.08 7.70 -26.94
CA LEU A 458 -15.23 7.95 -25.77
C LEU A 458 -13.84 8.49 -26.14
N PHE A 459 -13.41 8.34 -27.38
CA PHE A 459 -12.04 8.62 -27.82
C PHE A 459 -12.00 9.76 -28.84
N ASP A 460 -11.07 10.69 -28.63
CA ASP A 460 -10.76 11.80 -29.53
C ASP A 460 -9.84 11.36 -30.68
N VAL A 461 -9.09 10.27 -30.49
CA VAL A 461 -8.23 9.68 -31.51
C VAL A 461 -8.07 8.17 -31.33
N ASP A 462 -7.99 7.44 -32.44
CA ASP A 462 -7.52 6.07 -32.50
C ASP A 462 -6.37 5.90 -33.51
N VAL A 463 -5.41 5.04 -33.15
CA VAL A 463 -4.32 4.59 -34.02
C VAL A 463 -4.15 3.08 -33.92
N CYS A 464 -4.34 2.40 -35.04
CA CYS A 464 -4.25 0.96 -35.20
C CYS A 464 -2.87 0.52 -35.73
N GLY A 465 -2.60 -0.78 -35.70
CA GLY A 465 -1.31 -1.38 -36.07
C GLY A 465 -0.98 -1.28 -37.56
N ASP A 466 -1.98 -1.07 -38.39
CA ASP A 466 -1.89 -0.87 -39.83
C ASP A 466 -1.93 0.61 -40.26
N ASP A 467 -2.04 1.54 -39.31
CA ASP A 467 -1.97 2.99 -39.59
C ASP A 467 -0.53 3.51 -39.70
N THR A 468 0.46 2.76 -39.20
CA THR A 468 1.88 3.15 -39.23
C THR A 468 2.77 2.03 -39.80
N PRO A 469 3.90 2.37 -40.43
CA PRO A 469 4.85 1.36 -40.91
C PRO A 469 5.47 0.53 -39.78
N LEU A 470 5.71 1.16 -38.63
CA LEU A 470 6.27 0.52 -37.44
C LEU A 470 5.26 0.55 -36.30
N ARG A 471 5.05 -0.61 -35.68
CA ARG A 471 4.19 -0.82 -34.52
C ARG A 471 4.96 -0.63 -33.21
N LYS A 472 4.27 -0.48 -32.09
CA LYS A 472 4.91 -0.56 -30.76
C LYS A 472 5.76 -1.85 -30.69
N PRO A 473 7.04 -1.78 -30.26
CA PRO A 473 7.65 -0.77 -29.38
C PRO A 473 8.24 0.46 -30.08
N HIS A 474 8.01 0.65 -31.38
CA HIS A 474 8.35 1.91 -32.05
C HIS A 474 7.36 3.02 -31.65
N PRO A 475 7.80 4.29 -31.47
CA PRO A 475 6.92 5.37 -31.02
C PRO A 475 5.94 5.88 -32.08
N ASP A 476 6.01 5.42 -33.34
CA ASP A 476 5.27 5.99 -34.48
C ASP A 476 3.78 6.13 -34.23
N GLN A 477 3.15 5.13 -33.60
CA GLN A 477 1.70 5.16 -33.34
C GLN A 477 1.32 6.24 -32.33
N LEU A 478 2.14 6.43 -31.28
CA LEU A 478 1.96 7.46 -30.28
C LEU A 478 2.17 8.86 -30.88
N LEU A 479 3.22 9.00 -31.69
CA LEU A 479 3.53 10.26 -32.38
C LEU A 479 2.43 10.64 -33.38
N LEU A 480 1.90 9.67 -34.13
CA LEU A 480 0.76 9.90 -35.02
C LEU A 480 -0.50 10.31 -34.24
N ALA A 481 -0.75 9.72 -33.07
CA ALA A 481 -1.91 10.07 -32.25
C ALA A 481 -1.86 11.51 -31.77
N VAL A 482 -0.73 11.96 -31.19
CA VAL A 482 -0.61 13.36 -30.74
C VAL A 482 -0.59 14.35 -31.92
N GLN A 483 -0.05 13.95 -33.08
CA GLN A 483 -0.16 14.74 -34.30
C GLN A 483 -1.63 14.92 -34.73
N LYS A 484 -2.45 13.86 -34.69
CA LYS A 484 -3.90 13.95 -34.99
C LYS A 484 -4.66 14.81 -33.97
N LEU A 485 -4.19 14.86 -32.73
CA LEU A 485 -4.75 15.69 -31.65
C LEU A 485 -4.25 17.14 -31.67
N ASP A 486 -3.31 17.49 -32.56
CA ASP A 486 -2.61 18.79 -32.59
C ASP A 486 -1.93 19.14 -31.26
N TYR A 487 -1.27 18.14 -30.65
CA TYR A 487 -0.59 18.24 -29.35
C TYR A 487 0.88 17.81 -29.45
N PRO A 488 1.84 18.48 -28.77
CA PRO A 488 3.24 18.10 -28.81
C PRO A 488 3.52 16.83 -27.99
N PRO A 489 4.50 15.98 -28.41
CA PRO A 489 4.97 14.87 -27.59
C PRO A 489 5.82 15.41 -26.42
N ASP A 490 5.26 15.42 -25.22
CA ASP A 490 5.95 15.83 -23.99
C ASP A 490 5.41 15.06 -22.75
N PRO A 491 5.96 15.28 -21.54
CA PRO A 491 5.52 14.59 -20.32
C PRO A 491 4.07 14.86 -19.84
N SER A 492 3.36 15.82 -20.43
CA SER A 492 1.91 16.01 -20.20
C SER A 492 1.05 15.08 -21.07
N VAL A 493 1.67 14.31 -21.97
CA VAL A 493 1.04 13.19 -22.66
C VAL A 493 1.38 11.91 -21.90
N TRP A 494 0.36 11.23 -21.40
CA TRP A 494 0.53 9.93 -20.74
C TRP A 494 0.20 8.82 -21.70
N TYR A 495 0.99 7.75 -21.67
CA TYR A 495 0.65 6.48 -22.30
C TYR A 495 0.48 5.39 -21.24
N VAL A 496 -0.71 4.79 -21.23
CA VAL A 496 -1.13 3.77 -20.27
C VAL A 496 -1.22 2.41 -20.98
N GLY A 497 -0.44 1.43 -20.54
CA GLY A 497 -0.46 0.08 -21.12
C GLY A 497 0.08 -0.99 -20.19
N ASP A 498 -0.20 -2.25 -20.47
CA ASP A 498 0.11 -3.40 -19.62
C ASP A 498 1.40 -4.14 -19.99
N SER A 499 2.07 -3.73 -21.07
CA SER A 499 3.25 -4.44 -21.59
C SER A 499 4.54 -3.62 -21.55
N THR A 500 5.68 -4.31 -21.57
CA THR A 500 6.99 -3.66 -21.72
C THR A 500 7.11 -2.91 -23.04
N THR A 501 6.38 -3.36 -24.07
CA THR A 501 6.32 -2.73 -25.38
C THR A 501 5.69 -1.34 -25.31
N ASP A 502 4.70 -1.16 -24.43
CA ASP A 502 4.04 0.13 -24.22
C ASP A 502 4.98 1.12 -23.52
N VAL A 503 5.67 0.65 -22.47
CA VAL A 503 6.66 1.45 -21.75
C VAL A 503 7.77 1.93 -22.69
N ILE A 504 8.33 1.04 -23.50
CA ILE A 504 9.38 1.39 -24.46
C ILE A 504 8.88 2.41 -25.49
N ALA A 505 7.66 2.22 -26.01
CA ALA A 505 7.08 3.15 -26.98
C ALA A 505 6.87 4.55 -26.37
N ALA A 506 6.31 4.64 -25.16
CA ALA A 506 6.10 5.90 -24.43
C ALA A 506 7.43 6.64 -24.19
N LYS A 507 8.43 5.92 -23.68
CA LYS A 507 9.76 6.49 -23.40
C LYS A 507 10.44 7.02 -24.65
N ARG A 508 10.37 6.26 -25.75
CA ARG A 508 10.92 6.69 -27.04
C ARG A 508 10.16 7.86 -27.66
N ALA A 509 8.88 8.00 -27.35
CA ALA A 509 8.06 9.13 -27.78
C ALA A 509 8.26 10.39 -26.90
N GLY A 510 8.99 10.31 -25.78
CA GLY A 510 9.17 11.43 -24.85
C GLY A 510 7.95 11.69 -23.94
N MET A 511 7.08 10.70 -23.78
CA MET A 511 5.82 10.77 -23.04
C MET A 511 5.95 10.12 -21.65
N THR A 512 5.04 10.43 -20.74
CA THR A 512 4.98 9.75 -19.43
C THR A 512 4.43 8.34 -19.59
N SER A 513 5.20 7.36 -19.11
CA SER A 513 4.85 5.94 -19.19
C SER A 513 4.15 5.48 -17.91
N VAL A 514 2.88 5.10 -18.03
CA VAL A 514 2.10 4.47 -16.96
C VAL A 514 1.95 2.99 -17.24
N PHE A 515 2.56 2.14 -16.42
CA PHE A 515 2.39 0.69 -16.53
C PHE A 515 1.16 0.24 -15.75
N PHE A 516 0.20 -0.33 -16.45
CA PHE A 516 -1.02 -0.89 -15.88
C PHE A 516 -0.82 -2.35 -15.50
N ASN A 517 -0.59 -2.60 -14.21
CA ASN A 517 -0.37 -3.92 -13.63
C ASN A 517 -1.69 -4.65 -13.33
N GLY A 518 -2.61 -4.74 -14.30
CA GLY A 518 -3.91 -5.40 -14.14
C GLY A 518 -3.81 -6.89 -13.80
N ALA A 519 -2.68 -7.53 -14.11
CA ALA A 519 -2.36 -8.91 -13.74
C ALA A 519 -1.83 -9.08 -12.30
N GLN A 520 -1.62 -7.98 -11.57
CA GLN A 520 -1.14 -7.93 -10.18
C GLN A 520 0.19 -8.67 -9.96
N TRP A 521 1.16 -8.43 -10.84
CA TRP A 521 2.51 -8.95 -10.68
C TRP A 521 3.17 -8.40 -9.41
N ASP A 522 3.96 -9.24 -8.74
CA ASP A 522 4.73 -8.85 -7.56
C ASP A 522 5.97 -8.02 -7.92
N LEU A 523 6.57 -7.38 -6.92
CA LEU A 523 7.72 -6.51 -7.12
C LEU A 523 8.96 -7.26 -7.69
N PRO A 524 9.29 -8.49 -7.29
CA PRO A 524 10.32 -9.29 -7.95
C PRO A 524 10.08 -9.47 -9.45
N TRP A 525 8.84 -9.76 -9.85
CA TRP A 525 8.50 -9.89 -11.27
C TRP A 525 8.60 -8.56 -12.01
N LEU A 526 8.07 -7.48 -11.45
CA LEU A 526 8.20 -6.13 -12.04
C LEU A 526 9.67 -5.72 -12.22
N SER A 527 10.51 -6.02 -11.22
CA SER A 527 11.96 -5.76 -11.29
C SER A 527 12.67 -6.60 -12.35
N ARG A 528 12.14 -7.79 -12.67
CA ARG A 528 12.67 -8.65 -13.74
C ARG A 528 12.33 -8.12 -15.12
N ILE A 529 11.09 -7.65 -15.33
CA ILE A 529 10.66 -7.14 -16.65
C ILE A 529 11.13 -5.71 -16.93
N PHE A 530 11.41 -4.92 -15.89
CA PHE A 530 11.99 -3.59 -16.00
C PHE A 530 13.29 -3.48 -15.19
N PRO A 531 14.36 -4.15 -15.63
CA PRO A 531 15.57 -4.28 -14.83
C PRO A 531 16.40 -2.99 -14.78
N GLY A 532 16.11 -1.98 -15.61
CA GLY A 532 16.82 -0.70 -15.62
C GLY A 532 18.31 -0.82 -15.92
N THR A 533 18.70 -1.85 -16.66
CA THR A 533 20.10 -2.11 -17.00
C THR A 533 20.49 -1.32 -18.24
N HIS A 534 21.80 -1.18 -18.52
CA HIS A 534 22.25 -0.57 -19.78
C HIS A 534 21.65 -1.24 -21.04
N LYS A 535 21.35 -2.54 -21.00
CA LYS A 535 20.74 -3.26 -22.14
C LYS A 535 19.22 -3.08 -22.23
N HIS A 536 18.57 -2.87 -21.09
CA HIS A 536 17.12 -2.69 -20.97
C HIS A 536 16.86 -1.51 -20.02
N PRO A 537 17.10 -0.26 -20.49
CA PRO A 537 17.08 0.92 -19.63
C PRO A 537 15.66 1.42 -19.35
N ASP A 538 14.69 1.06 -20.21
CA ASP A 538 13.34 1.58 -20.17
C ASP A 538 12.56 1.02 -18.97
N LYS A 539 12.21 1.91 -18.04
CA LYS A 539 11.31 1.65 -16.90
C LYS A 539 10.06 2.52 -17.03
N PRO A 540 8.90 2.10 -16.53
CA PRO A 540 7.75 2.99 -16.43
C PRO A 540 8.06 4.16 -15.47
N ASP A 541 7.41 5.30 -15.71
CA ASP A 541 7.44 6.42 -14.76
C ASP A 541 6.62 6.11 -13.52
N VAL A 542 5.57 5.31 -13.68
CA VAL A 542 4.69 4.90 -12.59
C VAL A 542 4.01 3.56 -12.90
N VAL A 543 3.77 2.77 -11.85
CA VAL A 543 2.98 1.53 -11.93
C VAL A 543 1.66 1.72 -11.17
N VAL A 544 0.54 1.39 -11.79
CA VAL A 544 -0.80 1.37 -11.16
C VAL A 544 -1.40 -0.02 -11.31
N ASN A 545 -2.12 -0.52 -10.29
CA ASN A 545 -2.64 -1.89 -10.29
C ASN A 545 -4.09 -2.00 -10.79
N ASP A 546 -4.84 -0.91 -10.78
CA ASP A 546 -6.23 -0.85 -11.21
C ASP A 546 -6.63 0.57 -11.65
N PHE A 547 -7.80 0.72 -12.27
CA PHE A 547 -8.27 2.04 -12.73
C PHE A 547 -8.62 3.00 -11.59
N SER A 548 -8.81 2.50 -10.36
CA SER A 548 -8.99 3.38 -9.20
C SER A 548 -7.67 4.03 -8.84
N GLU A 549 -6.56 3.28 -8.72
CA GLU A 549 -5.18 3.78 -8.54
C GLU A 549 -4.69 4.64 -9.72
N PHE A 550 -5.23 4.43 -10.92
CA PHE A 550 -4.96 5.31 -12.05
C PHE A 550 -5.72 6.65 -11.96
N TRP A 551 -7.04 6.62 -11.78
CA TRP A 551 -7.87 7.82 -11.65
C TRP A 551 -7.39 8.73 -10.52
N ALA A 552 -7.11 8.08 -9.40
CA ALA A 552 -6.37 8.58 -8.27
C ALA A 552 -5.13 9.43 -8.59
N LEU A 553 -4.22 8.82 -9.36
CA LEU A 553 -2.96 9.41 -9.73
C LEU A 553 -3.19 10.66 -10.58
N VAL A 554 -4.12 10.60 -11.54
CA VAL A 554 -4.52 11.75 -12.37
C VAL A 554 -5.03 12.91 -11.52
N LEU A 555 -5.81 12.64 -10.47
CA LEU A 555 -6.31 13.67 -9.54
C LEU A 555 -5.23 14.19 -8.57
N ALA A 556 -4.27 13.35 -8.19
CA ALA A 556 -3.22 13.70 -7.25
C ALA A 556 -2.11 14.57 -7.88
N CYS A 557 -1.95 14.51 -9.21
CA CYS A 557 -1.07 15.41 -9.95
C CYS A 557 -1.55 16.86 -9.80
N GLU A 558 -0.68 17.72 -9.27
CA GLU A 558 -0.98 19.14 -9.07
C GLU A 558 -1.35 19.83 -10.40
N VAL A 559 -2.33 20.75 -10.35
CA VAL A 559 -2.66 21.63 -11.47
C VAL A 559 -1.64 22.77 -11.48
N GLY A 560 -0.67 22.75 -12.39
CA GLY A 560 0.23 23.88 -12.62
C GLY A 560 1.40 23.59 -13.59
N PRO A 561 1.85 24.57 -14.40
CA PRO A 561 2.86 24.40 -15.46
C PRO A 561 4.30 24.35 -14.85
N PRO A 562 5.36 24.04 -15.65
CA PRO A 562 6.62 23.49 -15.14
C PRO A 562 7.42 24.38 -14.17
#